data_AF-A0A932K1S6-F1
#
_entry.id   AF-A0A932K1S6-F1
#
_cell.length_a   1.000
_cell.length_b   1.000
_cell.length_c   1.000
_cell.angle_alpha   90.00
_cell.angle_beta   90.00
_cell.angle_gamma   90.00
#
_symmetry.space_group_name_H-M   'P 1'
#
loop_
_entity.id
_entity.type
_entity.pdbx_description
1 polymer ?
#
loop_
_entity_poly.entity_id
_entity_poly.type
_entity_poly.pdbx_seq_one_letter_code
_entity_poly.pdbx_strand_id
1 'polypeptide(L)'
;MPASQSLSVNLLDDLNPIQQKAVKATEGPILILAGAGSGKCVVGDTMIFTDKGIIRIDQIPNYYIDDGNNRCRAGVISYSLNGSYSKRSTSHWFKFKNSQTIKITTKSGYQLTGTPEHPILILDHNGNLC
;
A
#
# COMPACT_ATOMS: atom_id res chain seq x y z
N MET A 1 -8.98 36.32 -14.56
CA MET A 1 -8.53 34.92 -14.58
C MET A 1 -7.06 34.89 -15.01
N PRO A 2 -6.11 34.46 -14.17
CA PRO A 2 -4.77 34.14 -14.63
C PRO A 2 -4.58 32.62 -14.76
N ALA A 3 -3.87 32.23 -15.82
CA ALA A 3 -3.49 30.86 -16.11
C ALA A 3 -2.58 30.30 -15.01
N SER A 4 -2.89 29.10 -14.53
CA SER A 4 -2.11 28.34 -13.56
C SER A 4 -0.75 27.98 -14.14
N GLN A 5 0.31 28.58 -13.61
CA GLN A 5 1.69 28.20 -13.89
C GLN A 5 1.92 26.74 -13.47
N SER A 6 2.40 25.93 -14.41
CA SER A 6 2.77 24.53 -14.23
C SER A 6 3.94 24.40 -13.25
N LEU A 7 3.71 23.76 -12.12
CA LEU A 7 4.76 23.28 -11.21
C LEU A 7 5.49 22.11 -11.87
N SER A 8 6.42 22.40 -12.78
CA SER A 8 7.37 21.43 -13.30
C SER A 8 8.50 21.22 -12.29
N VAL A 9 8.19 20.54 -11.19
CA VAL A 9 9.24 19.82 -10.45
C VAL A 9 9.68 18.69 -11.38
N ASN A 10 10.97 18.59 -11.70
CA ASN A 10 11.51 17.53 -12.56
C ASN A 10 11.30 16.17 -11.87
N LEU A 11 10.11 15.59 -12.04
CA LEU A 11 9.71 14.32 -11.46
C LEU A 11 10.66 13.18 -11.83
N LEU A 12 11.40 13.34 -12.94
CA LEU A 12 12.40 12.39 -13.40
C LEU A 12 13.65 12.34 -12.51
N ASP A 13 14.03 13.45 -11.88
CA ASP A 13 15.27 13.55 -11.11
C ASP A 13 15.13 12.88 -9.73
N ASP A 14 13.91 12.77 -9.21
CA ASP A 14 13.58 12.10 -7.95
C ASP A 14 13.44 10.56 -8.09
N LEU A 15 13.49 10.03 -9.31
CA LEU A 15 13.38 8.60 -9.57
C LEU A 15 14.73 7.91 -9.41
N ASN A 16 14.72 6.67 -8.90
CA ASN A 16 15.93 5.84 -8.88
C ASN A 16 16.34 5.42 -10.31
N PRO A 17 17.59 4.97 -10.55
CA PRO A 17 18.07 4.67 -11.91
C PRO A 17 17.22 3.63 -12.68
N ILE A 18 16.62 2.67 -11.96
CA ILE A 18 15.74 1.65 -12.56
C ILE A 18 14.40 2.26 -12.97
N GLN A 19 13.81 3.08 -12.09
CA GLN A 19 12.58 3.82 -12.37
C GLN A 19 12.78 4.81 -13.53
N GLN A 20 13.90 5.53 -13.58
CA GLN A 20 14.26 6.42 -14.69
C GLN A 20 14.35 5.66 -16.01
N LYS A 21 15.00 4.49 -16.02
CA LYS A 21 15.10 3.65 -17.21
C LYS A 21 13.72 3.17 -17.68
N ALA A 22 12.84 2.81 -16.74
CA ALA A 22 11.48 2.37 -17.04
C ALA A 22 10.63 3.49 -17.64
N VAL A 23 10.64 4.71 -17.07
CA VAL A 23 9.84 5.83 -17.59
C VAL A 23 10.36 6.38 -18.91
N LYS A 24 11.66 6.20 -19.22
CA LYS A 24 12.27 6.58 -20.50
C LYS A 24 12.00 5.58 -21.63
N ALA A 25 11.58 4.36 -21.31
CA ALA A 25 11.20 3.36 -22.31
C ALA A 25 9.78 3.67 -22.82
N THR A 26 9.61 4.71 -23.65
CA THR A 26 8.29 5.21 -24.09
C THR A 26 7.65 4.39 -25.21
N GLU A 27 8.38 3.43 -25.80
CA GLU A 27 7.91 2.60 -26.90
C GLU A 27 8.03 1.10 -26.57
N GLY A 28 7.07 0.32 -27.05
CA GLY A 28 7.00 -1.12 -26.84
C GLY A 28 6.27 -1.53 -25.54
N PRO A 29 6.07 -2.84 -25.32
CA PRO A 29 5.40 -3.34 -24.12
C PRO A 29 6.30 -3.18 -22.89
N ILE A 30 5.81 -2.43 -21.89
CA ILE A 30 6.48 -2.25 -20.60
C ILE A 30 5.76 -3.08 -19.55
N LEU A 31 6.50 -3.93 -18.83
CA LEU A 31 6.02 -4.63 -17.64
C LEU A 31 6.67 -4.01 -16.39
N ILE A 32 5.90 -3.25 -15.62
CA ILE A 32 6.37 -2.67 -14.35
C ILE A 32 6.02 -3.62 -13.20
N LEU A 33 7.02 -4.36 -12.71
CA LEU A 33 6.91 -5.17 -11.50
C LEU A 33 7.20 -4.32 -10.27
N ALA A 34 6.16 -3.71 -9.71
CA ALA A 34 6.29 -2.88 -8.51
C ALA A 34 6.22 -3.74 -7.25
N GLY A 35 7.34 -3.85 -6.52
CA GLY A 35 7.43 -4.57 -5.25
C GLY A 35 6.74 -3.84 -4.08
N ALA A 36 7.00 -4.32 -2.86
CA ALA A 36 6.58 -3.64 -1.64
C ALA A 36 7.12 -2.19 -1.59
N GLY A 37 6.35 -1.26 -1.01
CA GLY A 37 6.71 0.17 -0.98
C GLY A 37 6.33 0.97 -2.23
N SER A 38 5.47 0.43 -3.10
CA SER A 38 4.98 1.09 -4.33
C SER A 38 3.71 1.91 -4.13
N GLY A 39 3.60 2.63 -3.00
CA GLY A 39 2.49 3.53 -2.71
C GLY A 39 1.23 2.90 -2.13
N LYS A 40 1.03 1.58 -2.27
CA LYS A 40 -0.12 0.82 -1.74
C LYS A 40 -0.22 0.86 -0.21
N CYS A 41 -0.74 1.96 0.32
CA CYS A 41 -0.76 2.24 1.75
C CYS A 41 -2.19 2.46 2.26
N VAL A 42 -2.36 2.23 3.56
CA VAL A 42 -3.57 2.58 4.32
C VAL A 42 -3.23 3.67 5.32
N VAL A 43 -4.25 4.33 5.88
CA VAL A 43 -4.06 5.36 6.91
C VAL A 43 -3.58 4.75 8.24
N GLY A 44 -2.86 5.54 9.04
CA GLY A 44 -2.14 5.07 10.23
C GLY A 44 -3.01 4.48 11.35
N ASP A 45 -4.26 4.91 11.45
CA ASP A 45 -5.24 4.40 12.42
C ASP A 45 -5.94 3.11 11.98
N THR A 46 -5.58 2.55 10.81
CA THR A 46 -6.11 1.27 10.34
C THR A 46 -5.72 0.14 11.31
N MET A 47 -6.73 -0.62 11.74
CA MET A 47 -6.55 -1.76 12.65
C MET A 47 -6.09 -3.01 11.89
N ILE A 48 -5.02 -3.65 12.37
CA ILE A 48 -4.44 -4.86 11.79
C ILE A 48 -4.49 -6.00 12.81
N PHE A 49 -4.96 -7.16 12.38
CA PHE A 49 -4.90 -8.39 13.17
C PHE A 49 -3.47 -8.94 13.13
N THR A 50 -2.78 -8.86 14.26
CA THR A 50 -1.44 -9.41 14.42
C THR A 50 -1.42 -10.58 15.41
N ASP A 51 -0.32 -11.30 15.48
CA ASP A 51 -0.06 -12.35 16.48
C ASP A 51 0.08 -11.83 17.92
N LYS A 52 0.10 -10.50 18.14
CA LYS A 52 0.02 -9.83 19.44
C LYS A 52 -1.33 -9.17 19.72
N GLY A 53 -2.35 -9.44 18.89
CA GLY A 53 -3.69 -8.87 19.01
C GLY A 53 -3.99 -7.86 17.90
N ILE A 54 -4.98 -7.00 18.13
CA ILE A 54 -5.38 -5.99 17.14
C ILE A 54 -4.61 -4.70 17.42
N ILE A 55 -3.77 -4.28 16.48
CA ILE A 55 -2.85 -3.15 16.63
C ILE A 55 -3.06 -2.19 15.45
N ARG A 56 -3.01 -0.88 15.70
CA ARG A 56 -2.99 0.12 14.64
C ARG A 56 -1.72 0.00 13.81
N ILE A 57 -1.82 0.12 12.49
CA ILE A 57 -0.67 -0.05 11.59
C ILE A 57 0.47 0.94 11.90
N ASP A 58 0.16 2.14 12.40
CA ASP A 58 1.17 3.13 12.81
C ASP A 58 1.90 2.80 14.12
N GLN A 59 1.33 1.93 14.96
CA GLN A 59 1.93 1.47 16.20
C GLN A 59 2.72 0.17 16.04
N ILE A 60 2.58 -0.55 14.92
CA ILE A 60 3.27 -1.82 14.69
C ILE A 60 4.78 -1.75 14.98
N PRO A 61 5.54 -0.71 14.53
CA PRO A 61 6.98 -0.61 14.82
C PRO A 61 7.32 -0.56 16.32
N ASN A 62 6.39 -0.07 17.15
CA ASN A 62 6.59 -0.01 18.61
C ASN A 62 6.53 -1.40 19.26
N TYR A 63 5.84 -2.36 18.65
CA TYR A 63 5.66 -3.72 19.17
C TYR A 63 6.56 -4.76 18.48
N TYR A 64 7.03 -4.47 17.28
CA TYR A 64 7.87 -5.33 16.46
C TYR A 64 9.11 -4.54 16.09
N ILE A 65 10.18 -4.71 16.89
CA ILE A 65 11.45 -3.98 16.86
C ILE A 65 11.85 -3.58 15.44
N ASP A 66 11.99 -2.27 15.22
CA ASP A 66 12.49 -1.63 14.01
C ASP A 66 14.00 -1.39 14.14
N ASP A 67 14.81 -2.09 13.33
CA ASP A 67 16.26 -1.97 13.30
C ASP A 67 16.75 -0.71 12.57
N GLY A 68 15.83 0.22 12.25
CA GLY A 68 16.10 1.44 11.48
C GLY A 68 16.20 1.20 9.98
N ASN A 69 16.05 -0.05 9.52
CA ASN A 69 16.04 -0.42 8.10
C ASN A 69 14.65 -0.90 7.64
N ASN A 70 13.59 -0.38 8.26
CA ASN A 70 12.20 -0.72 7.98
C ASN A 70 11.89 -2.22 8.14
N ARG A 71 12.71 -3.03 8.83
CA ARG A 71 12.41 -4.44 9.01
C ARG A 71 11.31 -4.61 10.05
N CYS A 72 10.34 -5.44 9.74
CA CYS A 72 9.23 -5.72 10.63
C CYS A 72 8.82 -7.18 10.48
N ARG A 73 8.74 -7.92 11.59
CA ARG A 73 8.31 -9.32 11.65
C ARG A 73 7.00 -9.49 12.41
N ALA A 74 5.99 -8.71 12.03
CA ALA A 74 4.64 -8.88 12.56
C ALA A 74 3.99 -10.12 11.94
N GLY A 75 3.45 -11.02 12.77
CA GLY A 75 2.62 -12.12 12.28
C GLY A 75 1.25 -11.59 11.89
N VAL A 76 0.87 -11.67 10.62
CA VAL A 76 -0.41 -11.17 10.07
C VAL A 76 -1.18 -12.28 9.36
N ILE A 77 -2.48 -12.06 9.15
CA ILE A 77 -3.33 -12.95 8.34
C ILE A 77 -3.30 -12.46 6.89
N SER A 78 -3.02 -13.38 5.95
CA SER A 78 -3.01 -13.13 4.51
C SER A 78 -4.04 -14.03 3.82
N TYR A 79 -4.88 -13.44 2.99
CA TYR A 79 -5.88 -14.13 2.18
C TYR A 79 -5.40 -14.34 0.76
N SER A 80 -5.72 -15.51 0.20
CA SER A 80 -5.55 -15.83 -1.22
C SER A 80 -6.88 -15.64 -1.97
N LEU A 81 -6.82 -15.47 -3.29
CA LEU A 81 -8.01 -15.27 -4.15
C LEU A 81 -8.97 -16.48 -4.14
N ASN A 82 -8.56 -17.64 -3.64
CA ASN A 82 -9.43 -18.79 -3.44
C ASN A 82 -10.12 -18.82 -2.07
N GLY A 83 -9.99 -17.75 -1.26
CA GLY A 83 -10.58 -17.64 0.08
C GLY A 83 -9.81 -18.34 1.18
N SER A 84 -8.73 -19.08 0.86
CA SER A 84 -7.86 -19.65 1.89
C SER A 84 -7.04 -18.55 2.58
N TYR A 85 -6.83 -18.69 3.88
CA TYR A 85 -6.00 -17.77 4.66
C TYR A 85 -4.76 -18.48 5.22
N SER A 86 -3.69 -17.72 5.42
CA SER A 86 -2.46 -18.20 6.03
C SER A 86 -1.89 -17.14 6.97
N LYS A 87 -1.26 -17.58 8.08
CA LYS A 87 -0.47 -16.68 8.92
C LYS A 87 0.90 -16.46 8.26
N ARG A 88 1.33 -15.22 8.14
CA ARG A 88 2.61 -14.83 7.52
C ARG A 88 3.34 -13.85 8.43
N SER A 89 4.66 -13.96 8.50
CA SER A 89 5.49 -12.89 9.05
C SER A 89 5.71 -11.84 7.95
N THR A 90 5.50 -10.57 8.28
CA THR A 90 5.96 -9.47 7.41
C THR A 90 7.48 -9.49 7.31
N SER A 91 8.02 -8.80 6.30
CA SER A 91 9.45 -8.55 6.15
C SER A 91 9.81 -7.09 6.45
N HIS A 92 8.95 -6.16 6.04
CA HIS A 92 9.18 -4.73 6.16
C HIS A 92 7.91 -3.98 6.55
N TRP A 93 8.08 -2.79 7.09
CA TRP A 93 7.03 -1.82 7.33
C TRP A 93 7.41 -0.48 6.71
N PHE A 94 6.46 0.19 6.04
CA PHE A 94 6.72 1.41 5.29
C PHE A 94 5.79 2.53 5.74
N LYS A 95 6.32 3.76 5.79
CA LYS A 95 5.54 4.99 6.05
C LYS A 95 5.84 6.04 5.00
N PHE A 96 4.79 6.51 4.33
CA PHE A 96 4.84 7.64 3.41
C PHE A 96 4.25 8.87 4.09
N LYS A 97 4.83 10.04 3.83
CA LYS A 97 4.50 11.27 4.58
C LYS A 97 3.32 12.04 4.00
N ASN A 98 2.97 11.90 2.72
CA ASN A 98 1.83 12.57 2.08
C ASN A 98 1.41 11.81 0.82
N SER A 99 0.19 11.24 0.83
CA SER A 99 -0.40 10.58 -0.33
C SER A 99 -1.88 10.95 -0.42
N GLN A 100 -2.42 11.03 -1.64
CA GLN A 100 -3.86 11.12 -1.82
C GLN A 100 -4.52 9.85 -1.28
N THR A 101 -5.71 9.98 -0.70
CA THR A 101 -6.44 8.85 -0.13
C THR A 101 -7.90 8.84 -0.58
N ILE A 102 -8.47 7.63 -0.64
CA ILE A 102 -9.89 7.38 -0.90
C ILE A 102 -10.45 6.71 0.34
N LYS A 103 -11.62 7.17 0.79
CA LYS A 103 -12.37 6.59 1.90
C LYS A 103 -13.57 5.83 1.38
N ILE A 104 -13.66 4.56 1.73
CA ILE A 104 -14.79 3.68 1.41
C ILE A 104 -15.55 3.42 2.71
N THR A 105 -16.88 3.55 2.66
CA THR A 105 -17.77 3.23 3.78
C THR A 105 -18.78 2.20 3.31
N THR A 106 -18.84 1.06 4.01
CA THR A 106 -19.81 -0.01 3.74
C THR A 106 -21.19 0.33 4.31
N LYS A 107 -22.25 -0.34 3.84
CA LYS A 107 -23.61 -0.18 4.39
C LYS A 107 -23.71 -0.50 5.88
N SER A 108 -22.83 -1.38 6.38
CA SER A 108 -22.76 -1.75 7.80
C SER A 108 -21.94 -0.75 8.64
N GLY A 109 -21.45 0.35 8.05
CA GLY A 109 -20.71 1.40 8.75
C GLY A 109 -19.20 1.19 8.86
N TYR A 110 -18.66 0.05 8.38
CA TYR A 110 -17.21 -0.15 8.33
C TYR A 110 -16.55 0.80 7.34
N GLN A 111 -15.38 1.32 7.70
CA GLN A 111 -14.64 2.31 6.93
C GLN A 111 -13.24 1.79 6.62
N LEU A 112 -12.80 2.01 5.39
CA LEU A 112 -11.44 1.75 4.94
C LEU A 112 -10.91 2.99 4.20
N THR A 113 -9.71 3.43 4.55
CA THR A 113 -9.07 4.58 3.89
C THR A 113 -7.65 4.21 3.48
N GLY A 114 -7.32 4.44 2.22
CA GLY A 114 -6.00 4.12 1.66
C GLY A 114 -5.73 4.84 0.35
N THR A 115 -4.58 4.59 -0.25
CA THR A 115 -4.19 5.21 -1.52
C THR A 115 -5.01 4.67 -2.69
N PRO A 116 -5.22 5.45 -3.78
CA PRO A 116 -6.02 5.02 -4.93
C PRO A 116 -5.58 3.70 -5.58
N GLU A 117 -4.29 3.42 -5.56
CA GLU A 117 -3.67 2.22 -6.12
C GLU A 117 -3.72 1.01 -5.17
N HIS A 118 -4.23 1.16 -3.95
CA HIS A 118 -4.33 0.06 -2.97
C HIS A 118 -5.45 -0.91 -3.39
N PRO A 119 -5.13 -2.15 -3.79
CA PRO A 119 -6.14 -3.11 -4.21
C PRO A 119 -6.92 -3.61 -3.00
N ILE A 120 -8.22 -3.81 -3.17
CA ILE A 120 -9.11 -4.33 -2.15
C ILE A 120 -9.72 -5.62 -2.69
N LEU A 121 -9.62 -6.69 -1.91
CA LEU A 121 -10.29 -7.95 -2.21
C LEU A 121 -11.80 -7.76 -2.07
N ILE A 122 -12.54 -8.00 -3.13
CA ILE A 122 -14.00 -7.88 -3.16
C ILE A 122 -14.65 -9.24 -3.44
N LEU A 123 -15.92 -9.35 -3.05
CA LEU A 123 -16.79 -10.46 -3.45
C LEU A 123 -17.72 -9.96 -4.55
N ASP A 124 -17.71 -10.60 -5.71
CA ASP A 124 -18.57 -10.25 -6.82
C ASP A 124 -20.03 -10.72 -6.61
N HIS A 125 -20.91 -10.42 -7.56
CA HIS A 125 -22.33 -10.81 -7.52
C HIS A 125 -22.54 -12.33 -7.66
N ASN A 126 -21.54 -13.07 -8.11
CA ASN A 126 -21.55 -14.52 -8.27
C ASN A 126 -20.94 -15.25 -7.06
N GLY A 127 -20.44 -14.52 -6.07
CA GLY A 127 -19.78 -15.07 -4.88
C GLY A 127 -18.30 -15.43 -5.11
N ASN A 128 -17.67 -14.92 -6.17
CA ASN A 128 -16.24 -15.10 -6.41
C ASN A 128 -15.43 -13.95 -5.79
N LEU A 129 -14.22 -14.27 -5.32
CA LEU A 129 -13.27 -13.28 -4.84
C LEU A 129 -12.43 -12.73 -6.00
N CYS A 130 -12.31 -11.40 -6.07
CA CYS A 130 -11.50 -10.71 -7.08
C CYS A 130 -10.79 -9.46 -6.54
#